data_AF-A0A3P8KDX1-F1
#
_entry.id   AF-A0A3P8KDX1-F1
#
_cell.length_a   1.000
_cell.length_b   1.000
_cell.length_c   1.000
_cell.angle_alpha   90.00
_cell.angle_beta   90.00
_cell.angle_gamma   90.00
#
_symmetry.space_group_name_H-M   'P 1'
#
loop_
_entity.id
_entity.type
_entity.pdbx_description
1 polymer ?
#
loop_
_entity_poly.entity_id
_entity_poly.type
_entity_poly.pdbx_seq_one_letter_code
_entity_poly.pdbx_strand_id
1 'polypeptide(L)'
;MNRLLDARQLGLKLMANVIYGYTAASFSGRMPCVDLGDSIVHKAREILENAIELVNSGKIVLPDNCNGLPTPRVVYGDTDSLFIHLKGYGKSEAFDAAYQIAKEVTSMNPVPIKLKLEKIYYPCLLEAKKRYVGYAYETVEQNKPVFDAKGIETVRRDSCPFVGQVSEYLI
;
A
#
# COMPACT_ATOMS: atom_id res chain seq x y z
N MET A 1 17.41 4.97 19.68
CA MET A 1 16.20 4.42 20.31
C MET A 1 15.21 3.87 19.28
N ASN A 2 14.90 4.63 18.20
CA ASN A 2 13.94 4.22 17.14
C ASN A 2 14.27 2.85 16.51
N ARG A 3 15.53 2.61 16.09
CA ARG A 3 15.93 1.33 15.48
C ARG A 3 15.59 0.08 16.32
N LEU A 4 15.65 0.16 17.65
CA LEU A 4 15.30 -0.96 18.52
C LEU A 4 13.78 -1.18 18.57
N LEU A 5 13.00 -0.10 18.59
CA LEU A 5 11.54 -0.16 18.56
C LEU A 5 11.06 -0.71 17.21
N ASP A 6 11.66 -0.26 16.10
CA ASP A 6 11.36 -0.75 14.76
C ASP A 6 11.66 -2.25 14.65
N ALA A 7 12.79 -2.71 15.18
CA ALA A 7 13.14 -4.13 15.21
C ALA A 7 12.15 -4.96 16.04
N ARG A 8 11.69 -4.45 17.18
CA ARG A 8 10.66 -5.11 18.01
C ARG A 8 9.32 -5.18 17.29
N GLN A 9 8.86 -4.07 16.70
CA GLN A 9 7.63 -4.02 15.91
C GLN A 9 7.70 -4.99 14.74
N LEU A 10 8.82 -5.03 14.02
CA LEU A 10 9.03 -5.96 12.90
C LEU A 10 9.01 -7.41 13.38
N GLY A 11 9.63 -7.71 14.52
CA GLY A 11 9.59 -9.04 15.13
C GLY A 11 8.16 -9.49 15.44
N LEU A 12 7.34 -8.62 16.06
CA LEU A 12 5.93 -8.91 16.33
C LEU A 12 5.13 -9.14 15.03
N LYS A 13 5.35 -8.31 14.01
CA LYS A 13 4.72 -8.47 12.69
C LYS A 13 5.09 -9.82 12.05
N LEU A 14 6.35 -10.20 12.09
CA LEU A 14 6.81 -11.47 11.52
C LEU A 14 6.20 -12.66 12.26
N MET A 15 6.12 -12.62 13.60
CA MET A 15 5.46 -13.68 14.37
C MET A 15 3.99 -13.82 13.97
N ALA A 16 3.24 -12.72 13.85
CA ALA A 16 1.85 -12.75 13.40
C ALA A 16 1.71 -13.36 11.99
N ASN A 17 2.58 -12.97 11.05
CA ASN A 17 2.59 -13.52 9.69
C ASN A 17 2.92 -15.02 9.66
N VAL A 18 3.83 -15.48 10.52
CA VAL A 18 4.19 -16.90 10.64
C VAL A 18 3.04 -17.72 11.23
N ILE A 19 2.25 -17.18 12.17
CA ILE A 19 1.06 -17.86 12.70
C ILE A 19 0.06 -18.15 11.58
N TYR A 20 -0.20 -17.16 10.71
CA TYR A 20 -0.99 -17.39 9.50
C TYR A 20 -0.32 -18.41 8.57
N GLY A 21 0.97 -18.26 8.25
CA GLY A 21 1.68 -19.19 7.36
C GLY A 21 1.73 -20.63 7.85
N TYR A 22 1.65 -20.85 9.17
CA TYR A 22 1.61 -22.17 9.78
C TYR A 22 0.34 -22.96 9.41
N THR A 23 -0.79 -22.28 9.16
CA THR A 23 -2.04 -22.96 8.79
C THR A 23 -1.90 -23.70 7.45
N ALA A 24 -1.13 -23.16 6.51
CA ALA A 24 -0.87 -23.75 5.20
C ALA A 24 0.44 -24.55 5.10
N ALA A 25 1.13 -24.83 6.21
CA ALA A 25 2.45 -25.48 6.23
C ALA A 25 2.39 -27.00 5.99
N SER A 26 1.96 -27.44 4.80
CA SER A 26 1.70 -28.86 4.51
C SER A 26 2.96 -29.75 4.41
N PHE A 27 4.13 -29.18 4.11
CA PHE A 27 5.36 -29.96 3.92
C PHE A 27 6.09 -30.30 5.24
N SER A 28 6.15 -29.36 6.19
CA SER A 28 6.91 -29.50 7.43
C SER A 28 6.12 -29.11 8.69
N GLY A 29 4.85 -28.72 8.54
CA GLY A 29 3.99 -28.34 9.66
C GLY A 29 3.52 -29.57 10.43
N ARG A 30 3.35 -29.42 11.75
CA ARG A 30 2.90 -30.51 12.62
C ARG A 30 1.38 -30.58 12.72
N MET A 31 0.67 -29.51 12.34
CA MET A 31 -0.79 -29.41 12.39
C MET A 31 -1.30 -28.40 11.35
N PRO A 32 -1.14 -28.68 10.03
CA PRO A 32 -1.67 -27.80 8.98
C PRO A 32 -3.19 -27.90 8.90
N CYS A 33 -3.84 -26.77 8.63
CA CYS A 33 -5.25 -26.65 8.30
C CYS A 33 -5.38 -25.75 7.06
N VAL A 34 -5.32 -26.37 5.89
CA VAL A 34 -5.28 -25.68 4.60
C VAL A 34 -6.57 -24.89 4.36
N ASP A 35 -7.72 -25.45 4.72
CA ASP A 35 -9.03 -24.81 4.57
C ASP A 35 -9.11 -23.46 5.32
N LEU A 36 -8.47 -23.38 6.49
CA LEU A 36 -8.37 -22.13 7.25
C LEU A 36 -7.48 -21.12 6.53
N GLY A 37 -6.33 -21.55 6.01
CA GLY A 37 -5.43 -20.72 5.21
C GLY A 37 -6.11 -20.14 3.97
N ASP A 38 -6.83 -20.98 3.23
CA ASP A 38 -7.56 -20.60 2.02
C ASP A 38 -8.72 -19.65 2.33
N SER A 39 -9.45 -19.89 3.41
CA SER A 39 -10.53 -19.00 3.87
C SER A 39 -10.00 -17.60 4.20
N ILE A 40 -8.83 -17.50 4.84
CA ILE A 40 -8.19 -16.21 5.15
C ILE A 40 -7.79 -15.48 3.86
N VAL A 41 -7.13 -16.17 2.91
CA VAL A 41 -6.71 -15.57 1.63
C VAL A 41 -7.90 -15.12 0.81
N HIS A 42 -8.95 -15.93 0.76
CA HIS A 42 -10.18 -15.61 0.05
C HIS A 42 -10.84 -14.36 0.63
N LYS A 43 -11.01 -14.30 1.97
CA LYS A 43 -11.61 -13.13 2.62
C LYS A 43 -10.76 -11.86 2.44
N ALA A 44 -9.43 -11.98 2.50
CA ALA A 44 -8.53 -10.85 2.26
C ALA A 44 -8.68 -10.30 0.83
N ARG A 45 -8.81 -11.19 -0.16
CA ARG A 45 -9.04 -10.81 -1.56
C ARG A 45 -10.40 -10.13 -1.75
N GLU A 46 -11.45 -10.69 -1.15
CA GLU A 46 -12.80 -10.10 -1.19
C GLU A 46 -12.82 -8.68 -0.62
N ILE A 47 -12.13 -8.45 0.51
CA ILE A 47 -12.01 -7.11 1.11
C ILE A 47 -11.31 -6.14 0.16
N LEU A 48 -10.24 -6.58 -0.52
CA LEU A 48 -9.51 -5.76 -1.48
C LEU A 48 -10.39 -5.42 -2.70
N GLU A 49 -11.09 -6.40 -3.26
CA GLU A 49 -11.99 -6.23 -4.41
C GLU A 49 -13.14 -5.27 -4.06
N ASN A 50 -13.76 -5.43 -2.89
CA ASN A 50 -14.80 -4.52 -2.40
C ASN A 50 -14.29 -3.08 -2.23
N ALA A 51 -13.06 -2.91 -1.74
CA ALA A 51 -12.44 -1.58 -1.62
C ALA A 51 -12.19 -0.95 -3.00
N ILE A 52 -11.74 -1.74 -3.98
CA ILE A 52 -11.53 -1.28 -5.37
C ILE A 52 -12.86 -0.85 -6.00
N GLU A 53 -13.90 -1.66 -5.85
CA GLU A 53 -15.24 -1.34 -6.36
C GLU A 53 -15.79 -0.06 -5.72
N LEU A 54 -15.65 0.10 -4.40
CA LEU A 54 -16.10 1.30 -3.70
C LEU A 54 -15.41 2.56 -4.25
N VAL A 55 -14.08 2.53 -4.37
CA VAL A 55 -13.29 3.67 -4.89
C VAL A 55 -13.68 3.98 -6.34
N ASN A 56 -13.76 2.96 -7.19
CA ASN A 56 -14.08 3.14 -8.60
C ASN A 56 -15.56 3.50 -8.86
N SER A 57 -16.46 3.21 -7.93
CA SER A 57 -17.90 3.50 -8.06
C SER A 57 -18.22 4.99 -8.06
N GLY A 58 -17.31 5.83 -7.54
CA GLY A 58 -17.53 7.27 -7.41
C GLY A 58 -18.60 7.66 -6.40
N LYS A 59 -19.07 6.73 -5.57
CA LYS A 59 -20.07 6.99 -4.51
C LYS A 59 -19.47 7.66 -3.26
N ILE A 60 -18.15 7.70 -3.16
CA ILE A 60 -17.45 8.33 -2.03
C ILE A 60 -17.63 9.84 -2.14
N VAL A 61 -18.29 10.44 -1.14
CA VAL A 61 -18.40 11.89 -1.02
C VAL A 61 -17.03 12.44 -0.66
N LEU A 62 -16.44 13.19 -1.59
CA LEU A 62 -15.17 13.88 -1.39
C LEU A 62 -15.39 15.23 -0.69
N PRO A 63 -14.36 15.78 -0.02
CA PRO A 63 -14.49 17.07 0.64
C PRO A 63 -14.68 18.21 -0.37
N ASP A 64 -15.24 19.34 0.09
CA ASP A 64 -15.64 20.45 -0.78
C ASP A 64 -14.49 21.07 -1.59
N ASN A 65 -13.26 20.98 -1.07
CA ASN A 65 -12.05 21.41 -1.76
C ASN A 65 -11.72 20.57 -3.00
N CYS A 66 -12.33 19.39 -3.14
CA CYS A 66 -12.18 18.50 -4.27
C CYS A 66 -13.37 18.55 -5.25
N ASN A 67 -14.33 19.47 -5.04
CA ASN A 67 -15.55 19.55 -5.85
C ASN A 67 -15.21 19.89 -7.32
N GLY A 68 -15.73 19.07 -8.25
CA GLY A 68 -15.49 19.20 -9.69
C GLY A 68 -14.26 18.46 -10.21
N LEU A 69 -13.49 17.80 -9.34
CA LEU A 69 -12.37 16.95 -9.76
C LEU A 69 -12.84 15.57 -10.23
N PRO A 70 -12.09 14.93 -11.15
CA PRO A 70 -12.41 13.59 -11.64
C PRO A 70 -12.50 12.55 -10.52
N THR A 71 -13.39 11.58 -10.68
CA THR A 71 -13.54 10.46 -9.76
C THR A 71 -12.21 9.72 -9.57
N PRO A 72 -11.80 9.44 -8.31
CA PRO A 72 -10.64 8.62 -8.00
C PRO A 72 -10.71 7.25 -8.69
N ARG A 73 -9.57 6.75 -9.18
CA ARG A 73 -9.50 5.42 -9.79
C ARG A 73 -8.35 4.62 -9.23
N VAL A 74 -8.58 3.34 -8.95
CA VAL A 74 -7.50 2.43 -8.57
C VAL A 74 -6.68 2.08 -9.81
N VAL A 75 -5.37 2.30 -9.75
CA VAL A 75 -4.42 1.99 -10.85
C VAL A 75 -3.53 0.81 -10.56
N TYR A 76 -3.33 0.48 -9.27
CA TYR A 76 -2.53 -0.66 -8.86
C TYR A 76 -3.03 -1.19 -7.51
N GLY A 77 -2.95 -2.51 -7.34
CA GLY A 77 -3.26 -3.19 -6.09
C GLY A 77 -2.36 -4.40 -5.91
N ASP A 78 -1.73 -4.52 -4.74
CA ASP A 78 -0.89 -5.66 -4.38
C ASP A 78 -1.21 -6.09 -2.96
N THR A 79 -1.90 -7.24 -2.85
CA THR A 79 -2.33 -7.92 -1.62
C THR A 79 -3.13 -7.08 -0.62
N ASP A 80 -2.46 -6.14 0.03
CA ASP A 80 -2.90 -5.30 1.14
C ASP A 80 -2.75 -3.79 0.83
N SER A 81 -2.23 -3.46 -0.35
CA SER A 81 -1.98 -2.07 -0.78
C SER A 81 -2.81 -1.69 -2.00
N LEU A 82 -3.30 -0.45 -2.02
CA LEU A 82 -4.08 0.15 -3.10
C LEU A 82 -3.46 1.47 -3.52
N PHE A 83 -3.28 1.65 -4.83
CA PHE A 83 -2.78 2.89 -5.43
C PHE A 83 -3.93 3.54 -6.15
N ILE A 84 -4.32 4.71 -5.66
CA ILE A 84 -5.45 5.47 -6.17
C ILE A 84 -4.89 6.68 -6.92
N HIS A 85 -5.22 6.78 -8.20
CA HIS A 85 -4.88 7.91 -9.03
C HIS A 85 -5.91 9.03 -8.85
N LEU A 86 -5.44 10.13 -8.28
CA LEU A 86 -6.19 11.35 -8.03
C LEU A 86 -5.82 12.39 -9.10
N LYS A 87 -6.52 12.35 -10.24
CA LYS A 87 -6.18 13.18 -11.40
C LYS A 87 -6.51 14.65 -11.16
N GLY A 88 -5.50 15.51 -11.18
CA GLY A 88 -5.67 16.97 -11.04
C GLY A 88 -5.76 17.48 -9.60
N TYR A 89 -5.58 16.60 -8.62
CA TYR A 89 -5.57 16.98 -7.20
C TYR A 89 -4.22 17.60 -6.83
N GLY A 90 -4.26 18.70 -6.07
CA GLY A 90 -3.09 19.22 -5.39
C GLY A 90 -2.62 18.30 -4.26
N LYS A 91 -1.41 18.53 -3.73
CA LYS A 91 -0.86 17.72 -2.63
C LYS A 91 -1.80 17.69 -1.41
N SER A 92 -2.28 18.85 -0.96
CA SER A 92 -3.14 18.94 0.24
C SER A 92 -4.49 18.25 0.02
N GLU A 93 -5.14 18.54 -1.12
CA GLU A 93 -6.42 17.93 -1.51
C GLU A 93 -6.30 16.40 -1.63
N ALA A 94 -5.17 15.90 -2.11
CA ALA A 94 -4.91 14.48 -2.23
C ALA A 94 -4.85 13.80 -0.85
N PHE A 95 -4.27 14.44 0.17
CA PHE A 95 -4.30 13.93 1.55
C PHE A 95 -5.72 13.90 2.10
N ASP A 96 -6.49 14.99 1.94
CA ASP A 96 -7.87 15.06 2.44
C ASP A 96 -8.77 14.01 1.78
N ALA A 97 -8.69 13.88 0.46
CA ALA A 97 -9.40 12.86 -0.30
C ALA A 97 -8.99 11.45 0.14
N ALA A 98 -7.69 11.20 0.32
CA ALA A 98 -7.20 9.89 0.75
C ALA A 98 -7.63 9.53 2.19
N TYR A 99 -7.68 10.48 3.12
CA TYR A 99 -8.22 10.25 4.47
C TYR A 99 -9.71 9.90 4.42
N GLN A 100 -10.48 10.60 3.60
CA GLN A 100 -11.91 10.33 3.44
C GLN A 100 -12.16 8.96 2.81
N ILE A 101 -11.40 8.59 1.77
CA ILE A 101 -11.46 7.25 1.18
C ILE A 101 -11.09 6.18 2.22
N ALA A 102 -10.01 6.37 2.98
CA ALA A 102 -9.58 5.42 4.00
C ALA A 102 -10.65 5.23 5.09
N LYS A 103 -11.34 6.31 5.48
CA LYS A 103 -12.45 6.26 6.45
C LYS A 103 -13.64 5.47 5.93
N GLU A 104 -14.08 5.70 4.70
CA GLU A 104 -15.21 4.99 4.10
C GLU A 104 -14.91 3.51 3.84
N VAL A 105 -13.68 3.18 3.39
CA VAL A 105 -13.29 1.77 3.26
C VAL A 105 -13.22 1.10 4.63
N THR A 106 -12.75 1.82 5.66
CA THR A 106 -12.69 1.28 7.03
C THR A 106 -14.08 1.05 7.63
N SER A 107 -15.05 1.95 7.39
CA SER A 107 -16.41 1.82 7.94
C SER A 107 -17.20 0.64 7.35
N MET A 108 -16.88 0.23 6.12
CA MET A 108 -17.46 -0.94 5.47
C MET A 108 -17.00 -2.26 6.09
N ASN A 109 -15.86 -2.28 6.78
CA ASN A 109 -15.25 -3.49 7.30
C ASN A 109 -15.46 -3.67 8.80
N PRO A 110 -15.58 -4.92 9.29
CA PRO A 110 -15.70 -5.18 10.73
C PRO A 110 -14.39 -4.87 11.46
N VAL A 111 -14.51 -4.48 12.73
CA VAL A 111 -13.35 -4.37 13.65
C VAL A 111 -12.66 -5.74 13.72
N PRO A 112 -11.33 -5.84 13.57
CA PRO A 112 -10.30 -4.78 13.67
C PRO A 112 -9.75 -4.23 12.34
N ILE A 113 -10.39 -4.51 11.21
CA ILE A 113 -9.87 -4.15 9.87
C ILE A 113 -9.94 -2.63 9.69
N LYS A 114 -8.81 -2.02 9.33
CA LYS A 114 -8.69 -0.58 9.08
C LYS A 114 -7.77 -0.33 7.89
N LEU A 115 -8.21 0.52 6.97
CA LEU A 115 -7.37 1.04 5.90
C LEU A 115 -6.63 2.29 6.42
N LYS A 116 -5.31 2.31 6.30
CA LYS A 116 -4.46 3.42 6.73
C LYS A 116 -3.83 4.07 5.51
N LEU A 117 -3.91 5.40 5.41
CA LEU A 117 -3.07 6.17 4.49
C LEU A 117 -1.61 6.10 4.97
N GLU A 118 -0.74 5.54 4.13
CA GLU A 118 0.70 5.48 4.43
C GLU A 118 1.44 6.67 3.83
N LYS A 119 1.26 6.91 2.52
CA LYS A 119 1.97 7.95 1.79
C LYS A 119 1.25 8.31 0.49
N ILE A 120 1.60 9.47 -0.06
CA ILE A 120 1.20 9.94 -1.39
C ILE A 120 2.45 10.07 -2.26
N TYR A 121 2.38 9.55 -3.48
CA TYR A 121 3.45 9.67 -4.46
C TYR A 121 3.20 10.85 -5.41
N TYR A 122 4.18 11.74 -5.52
CA TYR A 122 4.12 12.88 -6.43
C TYR A 122 5.53 13.38 -6.81
N PRO A 123 6.08 13.04 -7.99
CA PRO A 123 5.58 12.11 -9.02
C PRO A 123 5.69 10.62 -8.64
N CYS A 124 5.03 9.76 -9.43
CA CYS A 124 5.03 8.31 -9.32
C CYS A 124 5.25 7.66 -10.69
N LEU A 125 6.09 6.63 -10.77
CA LEU A 125 6.31 5.80 -11.94
C LEU A 125 6.03 4.33 -11.59
N LEU A 126 5.05 3.75 -12.26
CA LEU A 126 4.70 2.34 -12.16
C LEU A 126 5.24 1.62 -13.40
N GLU A 127 6.29 0.81 -13.24
CA GLU A 127 6.88 0.04 -14.35
C GLU A 127 6.17 -1.30 -14.51
N ALA A 128 6.07 -2.08 -13.44
CA ALA A 128 5.43 -3.40 -13.43
C ALA A 128 4.98 -3.80 -12.03
N LYS A 129 4.37 -4.99 -11.90
CA LYS A 129 4.00 -5.54 -10.59
C LYS A 129 5.25 -5.65 -9.69
N LYS A 130 5.16 -5.09 -8.49
CA LYS A 130 6.27 -4.98 -7.51
C LYS A 130 7.51 -4.20 -8.01
N ARG A 131 7.37 -3.42 -9.09
CA ARG A 131 8.42 -2.57 -9.67
C ARG A 131 7.88 -1.15 -9.88
N TYR A 132 8.16 -0.27 -8.93
CA TYR A 132 7.70 1.11 -8.97
C TYR A 132 8.62 2.02 -8.17
N VAL A 133 8.59 3.30 -8.51
CA VAL A 133 9.40 4.34 -7.90
C VAL A 133 8.63 5.64 -7.82
N GLY A 134 8.90 6.45 -6.80
CA GLY A 134 8.31 7.76 -6.71
C GLY A 134 8.80 8.54 -5.51
N TYR A 135 8.46 9.83 -5.53
CA TYR A 135 8.70 10.72 -4.40
C TYR A 135 7.52 10.64 -3.44
N ALA A 136 7.77 10.03 -2.29
CA ALA A 136 6.79 9.80 -1.25
C ALA A 136 6.70 10.97 -0.26
N TYR A 137 5.47 11.37 0.02
CA TYR A 137 5.10 12.28 1.08
C TYR A 137 4.24 11.53 2.10
N GLU A 138 4.69 11.50 3.35
CA GLU A 138 3.96 10.86 4.45
C GLU A 138 3.03 11.85 5.16
N THR A 139 3.35 13.14 5.12
CA THR A 139 2.54 14.21 5.72
C THR A 139 2.34 15.40 4.78
N VAL A 140 1.25 16.16 5.03
CA VAL A 140 0.91 17.38 4.29
C VAL A 140 2.04 18.42 4.41
N GLU A 141 2.61 18.57 5.61
CA GLU A 141 3.64 19.55 5.96
C GLU A 141 5.04 19.19 5.42
N GLN A 142 5.24 17.95 4.98
CA GLN A 142 6.53 17.49 4.48
C GLN A 142 6.91 18.19 3.17
N ASN A 143 7.86 19.13 3.23
CA ASN A 143 8.32 19.82 2.02
C ASN A 143 9.25 18.97 1.15
N LYS A 144 10.15 18.18 1.77
CA LYS A 144 11.11 17.34 1.06
C LYS A 144 10.56 15.92 0.91
N PRO A 145 10.35 15.41 -0.31
CA PRO A 145 9.92 14.02 -0.48
C PRO A 145 11.01 13.03 -0.10
N VAL A 146 10.60 11.80 0.19
CA VAL A 146 11.50 10.65 0.33
C VAL A 146 11.46 9.86 -0.98
N PHE A 147 12.62 9.60 -1.57
CA PHE A 147 12.71 8.71 -2.72
C PHE A 147 12.41 7.27 -2.27
N ASP A 148 11.30 6.69 -2.73
CA ASP A 148 10.91 5.32 -2.44
C ASP A 148 10.94 4.50 -3.73
N ALA A 149 11.79 3.48 -3.73
CA ALA A 149 12.05 2.60 -4.85
C ALA A 149 11.76 1.15 -4.43
N LYS A 150 10.87 0.48 -5.16
CA LYS A 150 10.50 -0.92 -4.91
C LYS A 150 10.81 -1.77 -6.13
N GLY A 151 11.66 -2.78 -5.93
CA GLY A 151 11.95 -3.83 -6.92
C GLY A 151 12.76 -3.38 -8.15
N ILE A 152 13.04 -2.09 -8.28
CA ILE A 152 13.89 -1.53 -9.34
C ILE A 152 15.37 -1.73 -9.03
N GLU A 153 16.20 -1.57 -10.05
CA GLU A 153 17.62 -1.87 -10.06
C GLU A 153 18.42 -1.06 -9.02
N THR A 154 17.90 0.07 -8.54
CA THR A 154 18.52 0.90 -7.50
C THR A 154 18.61 0.21 -6.13
N VAL A 155 17.66 -0.68 -5.81
CA VAL A 155 17.59 -1.35 -4.49
C VAL A 155 18.01 -2.81 -4.52
N ARG A 156 18.18 -3.39 -5.72
CA ARG A 156 18.62 -4.78 -5.88
C ARG A 156 20.14 -4.90 -5.70
N ARG A 157 20.59 -6.09 -5.31
CA ARG A 157 22.01 -6.38 -5.03
C ARG A 157 22.62 -7.39 -6.01
N ASP A 158 21.89 -7.74 -7.06
CA ASP A 158 22.31 -8.67 -8.10
C ASP A 158 23.02 -7.98 -9.28
N SER A 159 22.95 -6.65 -9.38
CA SER A 159 23.62 -5.83 -10.39
C SER A 159 24.84 -5.08 -9.83
N CYS A 160 25.69 -4.55 -10.71
CA CYS A 160 26.83 -3.74 -10.28
C CYS A 160 26.36 -2.38 -9.73
N PRO A 161 27.09 -1.76 -8.77
CA PRO A 161 26.68 -0.50 -8.15
C PRO A 161 26.46 0.65 -9.14
N PHE A 162 27.15 0.63 -10.28
CA PHE A 162 27.00 1.63 -11.34
C PHE A 162 25.58 1.67 -11.92
N VAL A 163 24.95 0.49 -12.12
CA VAL A 163 23.57 0.42 -12.64
C VAL A 163 22.61 1.12 -11.68
N GLY A 164 22.74 0.86 -10.37
CA GLY A 164 21.90 1.52 -9.37
C GLY A 164 22.08 3.04 -9.35
N GLN A 165 23.32 3.53 -9.43
CA GLN A 165 23.59 4.97 -9.46
C GLN A 165 23.03 5.66 -10.71
N VAL A 166 23.19 5.04 -11.88
CA VAL A 166 22.68 5.59 -13.14
C VAL A 166 21.15 5.57 -13.15
N SER A 167 20.53 4.48 -12.70
CA SER A 167 19.07 4.41 -12.59
C SER A 167 18.51 5.45 -11.63
N GLU A 168 19.14 5.68 -10.48
CA GLU A 168 18.71 6.73 -9.54
C GLU A 168 18.88 8.14 -10.12
N TYR A 169 19.93 8.38 -10.91
CA TYR A 169 20.14 9.68 -11.57
C TYR A 169 19.13 9.98 -12.69
N LEU A 170 18.65 8.95 -13.39
CA LEU A 170 17.73 9.09 -14.52
C LEU A 170 16.25 9.27 -14.11
N ILE A 171 15.90 8.91 -12.88
CA ILE A 171 14.53 8.92 -12.34
C ILE A 171 14.27 10.20 -11.54
#